data_AF-A0A658NHP5-F1
#
_entry.id   AF-A0A658NHP5-F1
#
_cell.length_a   1.000
_cell.length_b   1.000
_cell.length_c   1.000
_cell.angle_alpha   90.00
_cell.angle_beta   90.00
_cell.angle_gamma   90.00
#
_symmetry.space_group_name_H-M   'P 1'
#
loop_
_entity.id
_entity.type
_entity.pdbx_description
1 polymer ?
#
loop_
_entity_poly.entity_id
_entity_poly.type
_entity_poly.pdbx_seq_one_letter_code
_entity_poly.pdbx_strand_id
1 'polypeptide(L)'
;DPNADHSFFNVNQIASTISCGAAIENINVAAGLFGVEPEIELKDDLSGIGARIHFNPMAHVQKDPLHEFIWKRHTNRTMFR
;
A
#
# COMPACT_ATOMS: atom_id res chain seq x y z
N ASP A 1 -13.78 7.90 -3.27
CA ASP A 1 -14.99 8.74 -3.32
C ASP A 1 -14.52 10.16 -3.05
N PRO A 2 -14.52 11.05 -4.06
CA PRO A 2 -13.98 12.40 -3.90
C PRO A 2 -14.62 13.18 -2.73
N ASN A 3 -15.88 12.90 -2.41
CA ASN A 3 -16.56 13.56 -1.30
C ASN A 3 -16.10 13.04 0.07
N ALA A 4 -15.70 11.78 0.16
CA ALA A 4 -15.13 11.19 1.37
C ALA A 4 -13.72 11.73 1.65
N ASP A 5 -12.95 11.96 0.58
CA ASP A 5 -11.62 12.58 0.66
C ASP A 5 -11.71 14.00 1.26
N HIS A 6 -12.72 14.79 0.88
CA HIS A 6 -12.97 16.12 1.46
C HIS A 6 -13.81 16.11 2.75
N SER A 7 -14.08 14.94 3.33
CA SER A 7 -14.90 14.85 4.53
C SER A 7 -14.20 15.48 5.75
N PHE A 8 -14.99 15.91 6.72
CA PHE A 8 -14.50 16.42 8.01
C PHE A 8 -13.55 15.43 8.73
N PHE A 9 -13.70 14.13 8.46
CA PHE A 9 -12.92 13.07 9.10
C PHE A 9 -11.56 12.82 8.42
N ASN A 10 -11.32 13.36 7.22
CA ASN A 10 -10.06 13.21 6.49
C ASN A 10 -9.28 14.53 6.44
N VAL A 11 -8.88 15.00 7.63
CA VAL A 11 -8.14 16.26 7.80
C VAL A 11 -6.87 16.23 6.94
N ASN A 12 -6.71 17.24 6.09
CA ASN A 12 -5.56 17.40 5.18
C ASN A 12 -5.23 16.14 4.35
N GLN A 13 -6.22 15.32 3.99
CA GLN A 13 -6.03 14.07 3.24
C GLN A 13 -5.16 13.01 3.96
N ILE A 14 -4.87 13.16 5.25
CA ILE A 14 -3.92 12.32 5.97
C ILE A 14 -4.34 10.84 5.94
N ALA A 15 -5.63 10.55 6.11
CA ALA A 15 -6.10 9.16 6.10
C ALA A 15 -5.95 8.54 4.70
N SER A 16 -6.16 9.32 3.64
CA SER A 16 -5.96 8.90 2.25
C SER A 16 -4.47 8.63 1.98
N THR A 17 -3.57 9.50 2.42
CA THR A 17 -2.12 9.29 2.29
C THR A 17 -1.64 8.03 3.02
N ILE A 18 -2.10 7.80 4.26
CA ILE A 18 -1.78 6.58 5.02
C ILE A 18 -2.31 5.34 4.29
N SER A 19 -3.52 5.41 3.76
CA SER A 19 -4.14 4.29 3.03
C SER A 19 -3.36 3.96 1.75
N CYS A 20 -2.89 4.96 1.01
CA CYS A 20 -2.01 4.77 -0.14
C CYS A 20 -0.68 4.12 0.25
N GLY A 21 -0.06 4.55 1.36
CA GLY A 21 1.15 3.90 1.90
C GLY A 21 0.94 2.42 2.23
N ALA A 22 -0.17 2.08 2.89
CA ALA A 22 -0.52 0.69 3.18
C ALA A 22 -0.78 -0.13 1.90
N ALA A 23 -1.29 0.49 0.84
CA ALA A 23 -1.44 -0.17 -0.46
C ALA A 23 -0.09 -0.44 -1.14
N ILE A 24 0.83 0.52 -1.09
CA ILE A 24 2.21 0.37 -1.61
C ILE A 24 2.94 -0.77 -0.89
N GLU A 25 2.79 -0.88 0.44
CA GLU A 25 3.41 -1.98 1.19
C GLU A 25 2.82 -3.36 0.81
N ASN A 26 1.51 -3.45 0.58
CA ASN A 26 0.92 -4.70 0.08
C ASN A 26 1.44 -5.06 -1.32
N ILE A 27 1.70 -4.07 -2.18
CA ILE A 27 2.35 -4.29 -3.48
C ILE A 27 3.76 -4.84 -3.27
N ASN A 28 4.53 -4.27 -2.35
CA ASN A 28 5.89 -4.72 -2.03
C ASN A 28 5.92 -6.18 -1.58
N VAL A 29 5.07 -6.54 -0.61
CA VAL A 29 4.93 -7.92 -0.10
C VAL A 29 4.48 -8.90 -1.18
N ALA A 30 3.64 -8.48 -2.12
CA ALA A 30 3.13 -9.34 -3.19
C ALA A 30 4.10 -9.50 -4.38
N ALA A 31 4.95 -8.51 -4.63
CA ALA A 31 5.71 -8.37 -5.87
C ALA A 31 6.61 -9.57 -6.19
N GLY A 32 7.29 -10.13 -5.19
CA GLY A 32 8.19 -11.27 -5.39
C GLY A 32 7.50 -12.51 -5.93
N LEU A 33 6.19 -12.70 -5.68
CA LEU A 33 5.40 -13.79 -6.28
C LEU A 33 5.20 -13.64 -7.79
N PHE A 34 5.28 -12.41 -8.28
CA PHE A 34 5.18 -12.07 -9.69
C PHE A 34 6.57 -11.98 -10.36
N GLY A 35 7.64 -12.32 -9.63
CA GLY A 35 9.00 -12.28 -10.16
C GLY A 35 9.52 -10.86 -10.41
N VAL A 36 9.03 -9.88 -9.65
CA VAL A 36 9.49 -8.49 -9.73
C VAL A 36 9.86 -7.95 -8.35
N GLU A 37 10.86 -7.08 -8.32
CA GLU A 37 11.31 -6.34 -7.15
C GLU A 37 10.92 -4.86 -7.32
N PRO A 38 10.07 -4.31 -6.45
CA PRO A 38 9.66 -2.91 -6.53
C PRO A 38 10.73 -1.99 -5.96
N GLU A 39 11.08 -0.95 -6.72
CA GLU A 39 11.82 0.22 -6.26
C GLU A 39 10.82 1.38 -6.08
N ILE A 40 10.64 1.83 -4.83
CA ILE A 40 9.62 2.79 -4.44
C ILE A 40 10.27 4.16 -4.22
N GLU A 41 9.86 5.15 -5.01
CA GLU A 41 10.27 6.54 -4.89
C GLU A 41 9.10 7.35 -4.32
N LEU A 42 9.20 7.80 -3.07
CA LEU A 42 8.21 8.71 -2.47
C LEU A 42 8.36 10.10 -3.10
N LYS A 43 7.22 10.74 -3.37
CA LYS A 43 7.17 12.08 -3.97
C LYS A 43 6.69 13.10 -2.95
N ASP A 44 7.05 14.36 -3.17
CA ASP A 44 6.57 15.46 -2.34
C ASP A 44 5.11 15.81 -2.65
N ASP A 45 4.45 16.40 -1.66
CA ASP A 45 3.02 16.74 -1.69
C ASP A 45 2.67 17.78 -2.77
N LEU A 46 3.66 18.46 -3.35
CA LEU A 46 3.46 19.49 -4.38
C LEU A 46 3.14 18.88 -5.75
N SER A 47 3.52 17.62 -5.97
CA SER A 47 3.34 16.95 -7.26
C SER A 47 1.93 16.37 -7.49
N GLY A 48 1.11 16.25 -6.44
CA GLY A 48 -0.16 15.53 -6.48
C GLY A 48 -0.02 14.00 -6.66
N ILE A 49 1.21 13.49 -6.66
CA ILE A 49 1.56 12.07 -6.76
C ILE A 49 2.18 11.68 -5.42
N GLY A 50 1.72 10.60 -4.78
CA GLY A 50 2.27 10.15 -3.49
C GLY A 50 3.56 9.32 -3.62
N ALA A 51 3.65 8.50 -4.67
CA ALA A 51 4.84 7.69 -4.94
C ALA A 51 4.89 7.24 -6.40
N ARG A 52 6.09 6.88 -6.85
CA ARG A 52 6.33 6.14 -8.08
C ARG A 52 6.92 4.77 -7.74
N ILE A 53 6.49 3.73 -8.45
CA ILE A 53 6.98 2.37 -8.26
C ILE A 53 7.57 1.90 -9.59
N HIS A 54 8.84 1.52 -9.56
CA HIS A 54 9.52 0.86 -10.67
C HIS A 54 9.62 -0.63 -10.37
N PHE A 55 9.29 -1.49 -11.33
CA PHE A 55 9.38 -2.95 -11.15
C PHE A 55 10.57 -3.48 -11.91
N ASN A 56 11.51 -4.06 -11.19
CA ASN A 56 12.69 -4.71 -11.76
C ASN A 56 12.47 -6.23 -11.81
N PRO A 57 12.77 -6.91 -12.93
CA PRO A 57 12.64 -8.37 -12.99
C PRO A 57 13.60 -9.05 -12.00
N MET A 58 13.12 -10.08 -11.32
CA MET A 58 13.92 -10.94 -10.45
C MET A 58 14.35 -12.21 -11.19
N ALA A 59 15.51 -12.76 -10.82
CA ALA A 59 15.98 -14.04 -11.37
C ALA A 59 15.07 -15.23 -10.98
N HIS A 60 14.48 -15.17 -9.79
CA HIS A 60 13.58 -16.19 -9.28
C HIS A 60 12.41 -15.56 -8.52
N VAL A 61 11.25 -16.21 -8.62
CA VAL A 61 10.07 -15.88 -7.81
C VAL A 61 10.38 -16.17 -6.34
N GLN A 62 10.08 -15.21 -5.47
CA GLN A 62 10.23 -15.35 -4.03
C GLN A 62 8.95 -14.89 -3.34
N LYS A 63 8.31 -15.81 -2.60
CA LYS A 63 7.12 -15.47 -1.82
C LYS A 63 7.54 -14.84 -0.49
N ASP A 64 7.08 -13.62 -0.23
CA ASP A 64 7.21 -13.02 1.09
C ASP A 64 6.39 -13.82 2.13
N PRO A 65 6.94 -14.10 3.33
CA PRO A 65 6.21 -14.77 4.41
C PRO A 65 4.86 -14.13 4.76
N LEU A 66 4.74 -12.81 4.57
CA LEU A 66 3.54 -12.02 4.87
C LEU A 66 2.48 -12.08 3.77
N HIS A 67 2.78 -12.60 2.59
CA HIS A 67 1.86 -12.57 1.44
C HIS A 67 0.49 -13.16 1.77
N GLU A 68 0.43 -14.28 2.48
CA GLU A 68 -0.85 -14.90 2.81
C GLU A 68 -1.72 -14.04 3.74
N PHE A 69 -1.11 -13.16 4.54
CA PHE A 69 -1.82 -12.31 5.49
C PHE A 69 -2.46 -11.09 4.82
N ILE A 70 -2.03 -10.69 3.61
CA ILE A 70 -2.75 -9.69 2.80
C ILE A 70 -4.21 -10.12 2.57
N TRP A 71 -4.42 -11.42 2.35
CA TRP A 71 -5.72 -12.01 2.06
C TRP A 71 -6.48 -12.47 3.31
N LYS A 72 -5.76 -12.93 4.35
CA LYS A 72 -6.37 -13.38 5.61
C LYS A 72 -6.81 -12.22 6.52
N ARG A 73 -6.19 -11.04 6.39
CA ARG A 73 -6.49 -9.89 7.27
C ARG A 73 -7.92 -9.39 7.07
N HIS A 74 -8.51 -8.91 8.16
CA HIS A 74 -9.80 -8.25 8.18
C HIS A 74 -9.83 -7.22 9.30
N THR A 75 -10.67 -6.20 9.19
CA THR A 75 -10.88 -5.24 10.28
C THR A 75 -11.79 -5.88 11.34
N ASN A 76 -11.23 -6.22 12.50
CA ASN A 76 -12.04 -6.60 13.66
C ASN A 76 -12.67 -5.34 14.28
N ARG A 77 -14.01 -5.28 14.30
CA ARG A 77 -14.78 -4.19 14.94
C ARG A 77 -15.45 -4.62 16.24
N THR A 78 -15.13 -5.82 16.72
CA THR A 78 -15.58 -6.37 18.00
C THR A 78 -14.45 -6.31 19.02
N MET A 79 -14.78 -6.40 20.31
CA MET A 79 -13.77 -6.46 21.36
C MET A 79 -12.84 -7.66 21.11
N PHE A 80 -11.54 -7.37 20.97
CA PHE A 80 -10.53 -8.41 20.88
C PHE A 80 -10.48 -9.14 22.23
N ARG A 81 -10.50 -10.48 22.18
CA ARG A 81 -10.42 -11.33 23.37
C ARG A 81 -8.99 -11.79 23.58
#